data_AF-A0A3M6KH84-F1
#
_entry.id   AF-A0A3M6KH84-F1
#
_cell.length_a   1.000
_cell.length_b   1.000
_cell.length_c   1.000
_cell.angle_alpha   90.00
_cell.angle_beta   90.00
_cell.angle_gamma   90.00
#
_symmetry.space_group_name_H-M   'P 1'
#
loop_
_entity.id
_entity.type
_entity.pdbx_description
1 polymer ?
#
loop_
_entity_poly.entity_id
_entity_poly.type
_entity_poly.pdbx_seq_one_letter_code
_entity_poly.pdbx_strand_id
1 'polypeptide(L)'
;LLLGYELGKAQTLSQLFGDWDPIYYHDSVKKMNDLHRSMGVPLKDSIGHTEAESKGLLDKKPWVMVAPMMSAKNNFIKHMKTKYDVITIGFSGWANSKKFGFSRGTDYSIPLSDHCDYNELIQLVKESEAERVYTIHGFVDEFALDLNKLGFSAQPLREISLDNFC
;
A
#
# COMPACT_ATOMS: atom_id res chain seq x y z
N LEU A 1 12.93 -7.89 2.56
CA LEU A 1 11.75 -7.24 3.18
C LEU A 1 10.92 -6.58 2.11
N LEU A 2 9.64 -6.95 2.02
CA LEU A 2 8.64 -6.32 1.17
C LEU A 2 7.88 -5.30 2.02
N LEU A 3 8.02 -4.01 1.71
CA LEU A 3 7.51 -2.92 2.52
C LEU A 3 6.25 -2.32 1.89
N GLY A 4 5.15 -2.33 2.63
CA GLY A 4 3.86 -1.74 2.26
C GLY A 4 3.16 -1.14 3.47
N TYR A 5 2.13 -0.30 3.29
CA TYR A 5 1.33 0.17 4.42
C TYR A 5 0.75 -1.00 5.21
N GLU A 6 0.72 -0.88 6.53
CA GLU A 6 0.34 -1.95 7.46
C GLU A 6 -1.06 -2.52 7.18
N LEU A 7 -2.00 -1.64 6.83
CA LEU A 7 -3.32 -1.98 6.32
C LEU A 7 -3.40 -1.67 4.82
N GLY A 8 -4.06 -2.55 4.07
CA GLY A 8 -4.23 -2.45 2.62
C GLY A 8 -3.07 -3.11 1.89
N LYS A 9 -2.00 -2.34 1.65
CA LYS A 9 -0.91 -2.78 0.75
C LYS A 9 -0.16 -4.00 1.28
N ALA A 10 0.06 -4.13 2.58
CA ALA A 10 0.71 -5.31 3.15
C ALA A 10 -0.12 -6.59 2.93
N GLN A 11 -1.46 -6.52 2.93
CA GLN A 11 -2.32 -7.66 2.61
C GLN A 11 -2.24 -8.01 1.13
N THR A 12 -2.23 -7.01 0.24
CA THR A 12 -1.97 -7.23 -1.20
C THR A 12 -0.63 -7.92 -1.43
N LEU A 13 0.44 -7.48 -0.76
CA LEU A 13 1.75 -8.13 -0.84
C LEU A 13 1.73 -9.55 -0.26
N SER A 14 1.00 -9.76 0.84
CA SER A 14 0.85 -11.10 1.44
C SER A 14 0.13 -12.07 0.50
N GLN A 15 -0.84 -11.59 -0.27
CA GLN A 15 -1.50 -12.37 -1.31
C GLN A 15 -0.56 -12.64 -2.50
N LEU A 16 0.08 -11.59 -3.05
CA LEU A 16 0.95 -11.71 -4.23
C LEU A 16 2.17 -12.60 -4.02
N PHE A 17 2.72 -12.60 -2.81
CA PHE A 17 3.90 -13.40 -2.45
C PHE A 17 3.56 -14.63 -1.60
N GLY A 18 2.27 -14.99 -1.51
CA GLY A 18 1.78 -16.10 -0.69
C GLY A 18 2.40 -17.45 -1.05
N ASP A 19 2.77 -17.66 -2.31
CA ASP A 19 3.39 -18.93 -2.74
C ASP A 19 4.85 -19.07 -2.30
N TRP A 20 5.48 -18.01 -1.77
CA TRP A 20 6.85 -18.07 -1.26
C TRP A 20 6.91 -18.84 0.07
N ASP A 21 7.92 -19.69 0.24
CA ASP A 21 8.16 -20.42 1.49
C ASP A 21 9.67 -20.49 1.84
N PRO A 22 10.09 -20.09 3.06
CA PRO A 22 9.27 -19.48 4.10
C PRO A 22 8.98 -17.99 3.81
N ILE A 23 7.71 -17.62 4.00
CA ILE A 23 7.27 -16.22 4.12
C ILE A 23 7.00 -15.94 5.59
N TYR A 24 7.43 -14.80 6.11
CA TYR A 24 7.13 -14.31 7.46
C TYR A 24 6.40 -12.98 7.39
N TYR A 25 5.83 -12.56 8.51
CA TYR A 25 5.19 -11.25 8.63
C TYR A 25 5.81 -10.46 9.76
N HIS A 26 5.97 -9.15 9.60
CA HIS A 26 6.12 -8.28 10.77
C HIS A 26 4.89 -8.43 11.66
N ASP A 27 5.04 -8.34 12.97
CA ASP A 27 3.96 -8.71 13.91
C ASP A 27 2.69 -7.88 13.73
N SER A 28 2.83 -6.60 13.36
CA SER A 28 1.66 -5.75 13.06
C SER A 28 0.94 -6.12 11.76
N VAL A 29 1.69 -6.54 10.73
CA VAL A 29 1.11 -7.09 9.48
C VAL A 29 0.46 -8.44 9.74
N LYS A 30 1.08 -9.30 10.56
CA LYS A 30 0.49 -10.56 10.98
C LYS A 30 -0.88 -10.33 11.63
N LYS A 31 -0.95 -9.41 12.61
CA LYS A 31 -2.21 -9.08 13.29
C LYS A 31 -3.29 -8.66 12.29
N MET A 32 -2.93 -7.87 11.28
CA MET A 32 -3.88 -7.44 10.25
C MET A 32 -4.28 -8.59 9.31
N ASN A 33 -3.34 -9.44 8.90
CA ASN A 33 -3.63 -10.63 8.11
C ASN A 33 -4.53 -11.62 8.86
N ASP A 34 -4.29 -11.81 10.16
CA ASP A 34 -5.10 -12.67 11.05
C ASP A 34 -6.55 -12.16 11.11
N LEU A 35 -6.75 -10.83 11.20
CA LEU A 35 -8.07 -10.21 11.14
C LEU A 35 -8.73 -10.38 9.76
N HIS A 36 -7.99 -10.24 8.66
CA HIS A 36 -8.54 -10.49 7.32
C HIS A 36 -8.97 -11.95 7.15
N ARG A 37 -8.20 -12.90 7.69
CA ARG A 37 -8.55 -14.32 7.68
C ARG A 37 -9.79 -14.61 8.51
N SER A 38 -9.98 -13.97 9.67
CA SER A 38 -11.20 -14.14 10.47
C SER A 38 -12.45 -13.59 9.75
N MET A 39 -12.27 -12.69 8.78
CA MET A 39 -13.32 -12.19 7.89
C MET A 39 -13.45 -12.99 6.58
N GLY A 40 -12.73 -14.11 6.44
CA GLY A 40 -12.83 -15.03 5.29
C GLY A 40 -11.91 -14.72 4.11
N VAL A 41 -10.98 -13.77 4.24
CA VAL A 41 -9.98 -13.50 3.18
C VAL A 41 -8.86 -14.55 3.23
N PRO A 42 -8.58 -15.28 2.13
CA PRO A 42 -7.68 -16.43 2.13
C PRO A 42 -6.19 -16.03 2.03
N LEU A 43 -5.70 -15.23 2.98
CA LEU A 43 -4.26 -14.93 3.09
C LEU A 43 -3.52 -16.15 3.65
N LYS A 44 -2.30 -16.42 3.17
CA LYS A 44 -1.45 -17.50 3.72
C LYS A 44 -1.18 -17.25 5.20
N ASP A 45 -1.29 -18.30 6.02
CA ASP A 45 -0.85 -18.23 7.42
C ASP A 45 0.67 -18.22 7.51
N SER A 46 1.19 -17.40 8.39
CA SER A 46 2.58 -17.50 8.82
C SER A 46 2.79 -16.85 10.19
N ILE A 47 3.96 -17.13 10.77
CA ILE A 47 4.42 -16.59 12.04
C ILE A 47 4.92 -15.15 11.91
N GLY A 48 4.91 -14.46 13.05
CA GLY A 48 5.40 -13.09 13.18
C GLY A 48 6.92 -13.00 13.28
N HIS A 49 7.46 -11.79 13.11
CA HIS A 49 8.89 -11.50 13.19
C HIS A 49 9.46 -11.92 14.55
N THR A 50 8.80 -11.57 15.67
CA THR A 50 9.32 -11.89 17.00
C THR A 50 9.44 -13.40 17.23
N GLU A 51 8.45 -14.18 16.76
CA GLU A 51 8.50 -15.63 16.84
C GLU A 51 9.59 -16.21 15.92
N ALA A 52 9.69 -15.73 14.69
CA ALA A 52 10.71 -16.18 13.75
C ALA A 52 12.14 -15.89 14.24
N GLU A 53 12.36 -14.71 14.83
CA GLU A 53 13.65 -14.33 15.41
C GLU A 53 13.99 -15.17 16.64
N SER A 54 13.07 -15.33 17.59
CA SER A 54 13.32 -16.11 18.82
C SER A 54 13.63 -17.59 18.53
N LYS A 55 13.06 -18.16 17.47
CA LYS A 55 13.32 -19.53 17.03
C LYS A 55 14.55 -19.68 16.14
N GLY A 56 15.30 -18.60 15.86
CA GLY A 56 16.47 -18.62 14.97
C GLY A 56 16.13 -18.96 13.52
N LEU A 57 14.87 -18.74 13.10
CA LEU A 57 14.43 -19.07 11.75
C LEU A 57 14.91 -18.04 10.73
N LEU A 58 15.14 -16.79 11.16
CA LEU A 58 15.67 -15.72 10.31
C LEU A 58 17.15 -15.92 9.94
N ASP A 59 17.88 -16.76 10.67
CA ASP A 59 19.25 -17.15 10.33
C ASP A 59 19.29 -18.12 9.12
N LYS A 60 18.18 -18.81 8.83
CA LYS A 60 18.05 -19.79 7.73
C LYS A 60 17.53 -19.11 6.45
N LYS A 61 18.45 -18.53 5.68
CA LYS A 61 18.15 -17.86 4.40
C LYS A 61 18.03 -18.88 3.24
N PRO A 62 17.24 -18.60 2.17
CA PRO A 62 16.47 -17.38 1.93
C PRO A 62 15.09 -17.42 2.57
N TRP A 63 14.55 -16.23 2.86
CA TRP A 63 13.18 -16.04 3.32
C TRP A 63 12.66 -14.68 2.83
N VAL A 64 11.33 -14.55 2.80
CA VAL A 64 10.66 -13.27 2.51
C VAL A 64 9.91 -12.82 3.76
N MET A 65 9.85 -11.52 3.98
CA MET A 65 9.00 -10.96 5.04
C MET A 65 8.26 -9.75 4.52
N VAL A 66 6.94 -9.72 4.72
CA VAL A 66 6.11 -8.53 4.50
C VAL A 66 6.10 -7.70 5.78
N ALA A 67 6.42 -6.42 5.67
CA ALA A 67 6.53 -5.51 6.80
C ALA A 67 5.93 -4.13 6.48
N PRO A 68 5.55 -3.34 7.52
CA PRO A 68 5.08 -1.97 7.33
C PRO A 68 6.12 -1.11 6.63
N MET A 69 5.65 -0.11 5.89
CA MET A 69 6.51 0.87 5.25
C MET A 69 7.19 1.75 6.31
N MET A 70 8.47 1.48 6.56
CA MET A 70 9.31 2.22 7.50
C MET A 70 10.43 2.95 6.77
N SER A 71 10.93 4.05 7.34
CA SER A 71 12.13 4.70 6.81
C SER A 71 13.38 3.89 7.11
N ALA A 72 14.44 4.05 6.30
CA ALA A 72 15.75 3.44 6.53
C ALA A 72 16.38 3.83 7.88
N LYS A 73 15.92 4.93 8.51
CA LYS A 73 16.39 5.36 9.84
C LYS A 73 15.76 4.57 10.98
N ASN A 74 14.66 3.84 10.74
CA ASN A 74 13.95 3.05 11.74
C ASN A 74 14.84 1.95 12.30
N ASN A 75 14.77 1.74 13.62
CA ASN A 75 15.60 0.76 14.33
C ASN A 75 15.37 -0.68 13.87
N PHE A 76 14.12 -1.04 13.54
CA PHE A 76 13.80 -2.35 12.98
C PHE A 76 14.52 -2.57 11.65
N ILE A 77 14.41 -1.62 10.71
CA ILE A 77 15.09 -1.72 9.41
C ILE A 77 16.61 -1.82 9.58
N LYS A 78 17.20 -1.00 10.45
CA LYS A 78 18.64 -1.07 10.77
C LYS A 78 19.04 -2.42 11.35
N HIS A 79 18.31 -2.93 12.33
CA HIS A 79 18.56 -4.24 12.93
C HIS A 79 18.50 -5.35 11.89
N MET A 80 17.45 -5.37 11.08
CA MET A 80 17.25 -6.38 10.04
C MET A 80 18.37 -6.33 8.99
N LYS A 81 18.80 -5.14 8.57
CA LYS A 81 19.93 -4.96 7.65
C LYS A 81 21.25 -5.42 8.26
N THR A 82 21.58 -4.96 9.47
CA THR A 82 22.86 -5.28 10.12
C THR A 82 22.98 -6.76 10.49
N LYS A 83 21.90 -7.38 11.01
CA LYS A 83 21.93 -8.76 11.51
C LYS A 83 21.73 -9.79 10.41
N TYR A 84 20.79 -9.54 9.49
CA TYR A 84 20.37 -10.53 8.49
C TYR A 84 20.70 -10.13 7.05
N ASP A 85 21.40 -9.02 6.81
CA ASP A 85 21.80 -8.56 5.47
C ASP A 85 20.61 -8.49 4.49
N VAL A 86 19.50 -7.90 4.95
CA VAL A 86 18.25 -7.89 4.19
C VAL A 86 18.24 -6.80 3.12
N ILE A 87 17.72 -7.15 1.95
CA ILE A 87 17.33 -6.19 0.93
C ILE A 87 15.91 -5.68 1.22
N THR A 88 15.69 -4.37 1.08
CA THR A 88 14.39 -3.71 1.26
C THR A 88 13.79 -3.29 -0.08
N ILE A 89 12.53 -3.67 -0.32
CA ILE A 89 11.78 -3.31 -1.51
C ILE A 89 10.53 -2.55 -1.07
N GLY A 90 10.43 -1.27 -1.42
CA GLY A 90 9.27 -0.43 -1.11
C GLY A 90 8.21 -0.50 -2.21
N PHE A 91 6.96 -0.80 -1.85
CA PHE A 91 5.83 -0.80 -2.78
C PHE A 91 4.97 0.45 -2.55
N SER A 92 4.76 1.26 -3.58
CA SER A 92 3.96 2.50 -3.50
C SER A 92 3.49 2.94 -4.88
N GLY A 93 2.29 3.54 -4.99
CA GLY A 93 1.82 4.15 -6.23
C GLY A 93 2.71 5.32 -6.71
N TRP A 94 3.49 5.89 -5.79
CA TRP A 94 4.39 7.01 -6.08
C TRP A 94 5.86 6.60 -6.26
N ALA A 95 6.16 5.30 -6.36
CA ALA A 95 7.54 4.79 -6.42
C ALA A 95 8.40 5.45 -7.53
N ASN A 96 7.80 5.79 -8.68
CA ASN A 96 8.49 6.40 -9.83
C ASN A 96 8.35 7.94 -9.87
N SER A 97 7.73 8.56 -8.87
CA SER A 97 7.49 10.00 -8.89
C SER A 97 8.77 10.78 -8.65
N LYS A 98 9.14 11.67 -9.60
CA LYS A 98 10.25 12.63 -9.40
C LYS A 98 9.89 13.73 -8.39
N LYS A 99 8.60 14.08 -8.28
CA LYS A 99 8.08 15.10 -7.34
C LYS A 99 7.94 14.55 -5.92
N PHE A 100 7.50 13.30 -5.81
CA PHE A 100 7.36 12.58 -4.55
C PHE A 100 8.42 11.49 -4.44
N GLY A 101 9.67 11.84 -4.80
CA GLY A 101 10.80 10.92 -4.79
C GLY A 101 10.81 10.15 -3.49
N PHE A 102 10.65 8.82 -3.58
CA PHE A 102 10.43 7.97 -2.42
C PHE A 102 11.72 7.86 -1.60
N SER A 103 12.04 8.93 -0.88
CA SER A 103 13.22 9.15 -0.05
C SER A 103 13.10 8.41 1.29
N ARG A 104 12.45 7.24 1.31
CA ARG A 104 12.44 6.38 2.51
C ARG A 104 13.71 5.54 2.64
N GLY A 105 14.60 5.59 1.63
CA GLY A 105 15.91 4.93 1.67
C GLY A 105 15.84 3.41 1.54
N THR A 106 14.82 2.90 0.84
CA THR A 106 14.74 1.49 0.47
C THR A 106 15.75 1.17 -0.63
N ASP A 107 16.20 -0.07 -0.72
CA ASP A 107 17.20 -0.49 -1.72
C ASP A 107 16.57 -0.53 -3.12
N TYR A 108 15.31 -0.96 -3.20
CA TYR A 108 14.50 -0.94 -4.41
C TYR A 108 13.12 -0.33 -4.14
N SER A 109 12.47 0.14 -5.21
CA SER A 109 11.10 0.64 -5.17
C SER A 109 10.31 0.11 -6.37
N ILE A 110 9.09 -0.38 -6.13
CA ILE A 110 8.20 -0.92 -7.15
C ILE A 110 6.88 -0.14 -7.16
N PRO A 111 6.42 0.36 -8.32
CA PRO A 111 5.13 1.03 -8.43
C PRO A 111 3.99 0.03 -8.16
N LEU A 112 3.21 0.29 -7.11
CA LEU A 112 2.02 -0.48 -6.77
C LEU A 112 1.00 0.41 -6.07
N SER A 113 -0.03 0.81 -6.81
CA SER A 113 -1.16 1.61 -6.32
C SER A 113 -2.33 0.72 -5.93
N ASP A 114 -3.08 1.16 -4.94
CA ASP A 114 -4.38 0.65 -4.48
C ASP A 114 -5.52 1.63 -4.81
N HIS A 115 -5.21 2.68 -5.57
CA HIS A 115 -6.17 3.63 -6.11
C HIS A 115 -6.43 3.35 -7.59
N CYS A 116 -7.65 3.67 -8.01
CA CYS A 116 -8.04 3.65 -9.41
C CYS A 116 -7.11 4.51 -10.27
N ASP A 117 -6.76 4.03 -11.45
CA ASP A 117 -6.11 4.83 -12.46
C ASP A 117 -7.08 5.83 -13.12
N TYR A 118 -6.55 6.68 -14.00
CA TYR A 118 -7.36 7.69 -14.69
C TYR A 118 -8.53 7.08 -15.48
N ASN A 119 -8.30 5.99 -16.20
CA ASN A 119 -9.35 5.37 -17.02
C ASN A 119 -10.40 4.69 -16.14
N GLU A 120 -9.97 4.04 -15.06
CA GLU A 120 -10.86 3.46 -14.05
C GLU A 120 -11.73 4.55 -13.37
N LEU A 121 -11.18 5.74 -13.10
CA LEU A 121 -11.96 6.87 -12.58
C LEU A 121 -12.99 7.39 -13.59
N ILE A 122 -12.62 7.52 -14.88
CA ILE A 122 -13.58 7.90 -15.93
C ILE A 122 -14.68 6.85 -16.06
N GLN A 123 -14.32 5.57 -15.98
CA GLN A 123 -15.28 4.46 -16.05
C GLN A 123 -16.24 4.48 -14.85
N LEU A 124 -15.72 4.69 -13.64
CA LEU A 124 -16.53 4.86 -12.43
C LEU A 124 -17.55 5.99 -12.58
N VAL A 125 -17.14 7.15 -13.11
CA VAL A 125 -18.05 8.29 -13.34
C VAL A 125 -19.16 7.92 -14.32
N LYS A 126 -18.82 7.26 -15.44
CA LYS A 126 -19.81 6.79 -16.41
C LYS A 126 -20.82 5.82 -15.78
N GLU A 127 -20.33 4.85 -15.03
CA GLU A 127 -21.17 3.81 -14.39
C GLU A 127 -22.01 4.36 -13.22
N SER A 128 -21.57 5.45 -12.60
CA SER A 128 -22.30 6.06 -11.48
C SER A 128 -23.60 6.75 -11.88
N GLU A 129 -23.73 7.15 -13.15
CA GLU A 129 -24.83 7.97 -13.67
C GLU A 129 -25.10 9.25 -12.85
N ALA A 130 -24.09 9.72 -12.11
CA ALA A 130 -24.24 10.86 -11.22
C ALA A 130 -24.56 12.15 -12.01
N GLU A 131 -25.59 12.89 -11.55
CA GLU A 131 -25.95 14.17 -12.14
C GLU A 131 -24.86 15.24 -11.97
N ARG A 132 -24.08 15.13 -10.88
CA ARG A 132 -22.95 16.00 -10.57
C ARG A 132 -21.81 15.21 -9.95
N VAL A 133 -20.59 15.52 -10.37
CA VAL A 133 -19.36 14.90 -9.87
C VAL A 133 -18.51 15.96 -9.16
N TYR A 134 -18.12 15.67 -7.93
CA TYR A 134 -17.22 16.52 -7.15
C TYR A 134 -15.86 15.83 -7.02
N THR A 135 -14.81 16.45 -7.53
CA THR A 135 -13.45 15.88 -7.47
C THR A 135 -12.76 16.34 -6.19
N ILE A 136 -12.14 15.39 -5.48
CA ILE A 136 -11.37 15.60 -4.25
C ILE A 136 -10.07 14.82 -4.29
N HIS A 137 -9.05 15.35 -3.61
CA HIS A 137 -7.69 14.80 -3.52
C HIS A 137 -6.96 14.64 -4.88
N GLY A 138 -5.65 14.94 -4.90
CA GLY A 138 -4.86 14.83 -6.13
C GLY A 138 -5.09 15.98 -7.11
N PHE A 139 -5.27 15.65 -8.39
CA PHE A 139 -5.39 16.62 -9.50
C PHE A 139 -6.85 17.04 -9.71
N VAL A 140 -7.41 17.73 -8.70
CA VAL A 140 -8.85 18.00 -8.61
C VAL A 140 -9.36 18.88 -9.75
N ASP A 141 -8.66 19.97 -10.07
CA ASP A 141 -9.07 20.90 -11.12
C ASP A 141 -8.91 20.24 -12.51
N GLU A 142 -7.79 19.55 -12.74
CA GLU A 142 -7.51 18.89 -14.03
C GLU A 142 -8.51 17.79 -14.33
N PHE A 143 -8.80 16.92 -13.35
CA PHE A 143 -9.74 15.82 -13.56
C PHE A 143 -11.17 16.32 -13.76
N ALA A 144 -11.60 17.35 -13.02
CA ALA A 144 -12.90 17.98 -13.25
C ALA A 144 -13.00 18.61 -14.64
N LEU A 145 -11.95 19.30 -15.10
CA LEU A 145 -11.91 19.86 -16.45
C LEU A 145 -12.04 18.79 -17.53
N ASP A 146 -11.37 17.65 -17.37
CA ASP A 146 -11.45 16.55 -18.33
C ASP A 146 -12.83 15.87 -18.32
N LEU A 147 -13.45 15.69 -17.16
CA LEU A 147 -14.83 15.20 -17.06
C LEU A 147 -15.83 16.14 -17.76
N ASN A 148 -15.69 17.46 -17.61
CA ASN A 148 -16.54 18.42 -18.32
C ASN A 148 -16.38 18.34 -19.84
N LYS A 149 -15.16 18.12 -20.36
CA LYS A 149 -14.95 17.91 -21.81
C LYS A 149 -15.64 16.64 -22.32
N LEU A 150 -15.81 15.64 -21.46
CA LEU A 150 -16.53 14.40 -21.76
C LEU A 150 -18.06 14.52 -21.58
N GLY A 151 -18.57 15.70 -21.20
CA GLY A 151 -19.99 15.98 -21.07
C GLY A 151 -20.58 15.78 -19.67
N PHE A 152 -19.75 15.47 -18.66
CA PHE A 152 -20.20 15.36 -17.28
C PHE A 152 -20.22 16.71 -16.57
N SER A 153 -21.20 16.96 -15.70
CA SER A 153 -21.17 18.15 -14.83
C SER A 153 -20.21 17.89 -13.66
N ALA A 154 -18.98 18.38 -13.76
CA ALA A 154 -17.95 18.13 -12.75
C ALA A 154 -17.32 19.42 -12.21
N GLN A 155 -16.97 19.44 -10.92
CA GLN A 155 -16.20 20.55 -10.33
C GLN A 155 -15.34 20.08 -9.15
N PRO A 156 -14.18 20.73 -8.91
CA PRO A 156 -13.40 20.46 -7.72
C PRO A 156 -14.14 20.92 -6.48
N LEU A 157 -14.14 20.08 -5.45
CA LEU A 157 -14.63 20.48 -4.13
C LEU A 157 -13.54 21.31 -3.45
N ARG A 158 -13.77 22.62 -3.36
CA ARG A 158 -12.93 23.55 -2.59
C ARG A 158 -13.60 23.72 -1.21
N GLU A 159 -12.89 23.42 -0.11
CA GLU A 159 -13.41 23.58 1.28
C GLU A 159 -14.11 24.95 1.40
N ILE A 160 -15.41 25.06 1.71
CA ILE A 160 -16.12 24.78 2.98
C ILE A 160 -17.53 24.26 2.66
N SER A 161 -17.78 22.95 2.61
CA SER A 161 -19.18 22.47 2.51
C SER A 161 -19.49 21.14 3.19
N LEU A 162 -18.51 20.30 3.56
CA LEU A 162 -18.81 19.03 4.22
C LEU A 162 -19.49 19.21 5.59
N ASP A 163 -19.20 20.29 6.31
CA ASP A 163 -19.87 20.64 7.58
C ASP A 163 -21.35 21.03 7.41
N ASN A 164 -21.80 21.33 6.19
CA ASN A 164 -23.19 21.70 5.91
C ASN A 164 -24.05 20.50 5.42
N PHE A 165 -23.47 19.30 5.33
CA PHE A 165 -24.14 18.09 4.83
C PHE A 165 -24.31 16.98 5.89
N CYS A 166 -23.92 17.20 7.15
CA CYS A 166 -24.17 16.30 8.28
C CYS A 166 -25.22 16.87 9.25
#